data_AF-A0A3B9XQ54-F1
#
_entry.id   AF-A0A3B9XQ54-F1
#
_cell.length_a   1.000
_cell.length_b   1.000
_cell.length_c   1.000
_cell.angle_alpha   90.00
_cell.angle_beta   90.00
_cell.angle_gamma   90.00
#
_symmetry.space_group_name_H-M   'P 1'
#
loop_
_entity.id
_entity.type
_entity.pdbx_description
1 polymer ?
#
loop_
_entity_poly.entity_id
_entity_poly.type
_entity_poly.pdbx_seq_one_letter_code
_entity_poly.pdbx_strand_id
1 'polypeptide(L)'
;RLLLVLSDGFPYDDGYEARYAEADAHKALDELRDDGVACLCLSIGTTTPSEALDRVFGSASYASADQLSELSPRMDQLFLSALQELSVSNPRGPR
;
A
#
# COMPACT_ATOMS: atom_id res chain seq x y z
N ARG A 1 -0.51 7.81 12.23
CA ARG A 1 0.34 6.60 12.41
C ARG A 1 0.71 6.10 11.00
N LEU A 2 1.75 5.29 10.84
CA LEU A 2 2.14 4.75 9.52
C LEU A 2 2.39 3.25 9.60
N LEU A 3 1.79 2.49 8.69
CA LEU A 3 2.10 1.10 8.40
C LEU A 3 3.00 1.04 7.16
N LEU A 4 4.16 0.41 7.29
CA LEU A 4 5.03 0.06 6.17
C LEU A 4 4.85 -1.42 5.85
N VAL A 5 4.39 -1.72 4.65
CA VAL A 5 4.28 -3.10 4.15
C VAL A 5 5.45 -3.37 3.21
N LEU A 6 6.26 -4.37 3.54
CA LEU A 6 7.28 -4.92 2.65
C LEU A 6 6.80 -6.28 2.17
N SER A 7 6.56 -6.42 0.86
CA SER A 7 6.00 -7.65 0.29
C SER A 7 6.53 -7.92 -1.12
N ASP A 8 6.10 -9.01 -1.72
CA ASP A 8 6.21 -9.29 -3.16
C ASP A 8 5.00 -8.75 -3.95
N GLY A 9 4.10 -8.00 -3.31
CA GLY A 9 2.94 -7.38 -3.92
C GLY A 9 1.84 -8.34 -4.36
N PHE A 10 1.93 -9.63 -4.05
CA PHE A 10 0.92 -10.62 -4.44
C PHE A 10 0.14 -11.13 -3.21
N PRO A 11 -1.12 -10.72 -3.01
CA PRO A 11 -1.94 -11.29 -1.95
C PRO A 11 -2.30 -12.73 -2.32
N TYR A 12 -1.51 -13.67 -1.81
CA TYR A 12 -1.71 -15.10 -1.98
C TYR A 12 -2.61 -15.67 -0.89
N ASP A 13 -3.61 -16.44 -1.28
CA ASP A 13 -4.37 -17.30 -0.37
C ASP A 13 -4.73 -18.62 -1.09
N ASP A 14 -4.47 -19.75 -0.41
CA ASP A 14 -4.58 -21.09 -0.99
C ASP A 14 -6.05 -21.53 -1.06
N GLY A 15 -6.48 -21.98 -2.23
CA GLY A 15 -7.89 -22.30 -2.48
C GLY A 15 -8.82 -21.08 -2.51
N TYR A 16 -8.27 -19.86 -2.49
CA TYR A 16 -9.01 -18.61 -2.60
C TYR A 16 -8.79 -17.98 -3.97
N GLU A 17 -9.81 -17.33 -4.51
CA GLU A 17 -9.67 -16.72 -5.83
C GLU A 17 -8.86 -15.42 -5.73
N ALA A 18 -7.81 -15.30 -6.55
CA ALA A 18 -6.88 -14.16 -6.52
C ALA A 18 -7.58 -12.80 -6.54
N ARG A 19 -8.67 -12.64 -7.29
CA ARG A 19 -9.44 -11.38 -7.35
C ARG A 19 -10.09 -10.98 -6.03
N TYR A 20 -10.49 -11.96 -5.22
CA TYR A 20 -11.05 -11.68 -3.89
C TYR A 20 -9.93 -11.34 -2.91
N ALA A 21 -8.78 -12.01 -3.00
CA ALA A 21 -7.60 -11.65 -2.21
C ALA A 21 -7.14 -10.21 -2.48
N GLU A 22 -7.11 -9.79 -3.76
CA GLU A 22 -6.82 -8.41 -4.14
C GLU A 22 -7.83 -7.42 -3.54
N ALA A 23 -9.13 -7.72 -3.63
CA ALA A 23 -10.20 -6.87 -3.12
C ALA A 23 -10.20 -6.78 -1.57
N ASP A 24 -9.89 -7.88 -0.89
CA ASP A 24 -9.83 -7.92 0.57
C ASP A 24 -8.64 -7.10 1.09
N ALA A 25 -7.47 -7.21 0.44
CA ALA A 25 -6.31 -6.38 0.75
C ALA A 25 -6.59 -4.88 0.52
N HIS A 26 -7.24 -4.55 -0.60
CA HIS A 26 -7.68 -3.18 -0.88
C HIS A 26 -8.60 -2.65 0.22
N LYS A 27 -9.61 -3.45 0.59
CA LYS A 27 -10.58 -3.06 1.62
C LYS A 27 -9.91 -2.83 2.98
N ALA A 28 -8.95 -3.66 3.35
CA ALA A 28 -8.20 -3.50 4.60
C ALA A 28 -7.37 -2.20 4.61
N LEU A 29 -6.79 -1.79 3.48
CA LEU A 29 -6.04 -0.54 3.38
C LEU A 29 -6.95 0.69 3.49
N ASP A 30 -8.15 0.64 2.89
CA ASP A 30 -9.16 1.68 3.06
C ASP A 30 -9.61 1.82 4.52
N GLU A 31 -9.82 0.69 5.22
CA GLU A 31 -10.19 0.71 6.64
C GLU A 31 -9.08 1.29 7.54
N LEU A 32 -7.81 0.96 7.25
CA LEU A 32 -6.66 1.57 7.93
C LEU A 32 -6.61 3.09 7.73
N ARG A 33 -6.90 3.56 6.52
CA ARG A 33 -6.98 4.99 6.21
C ARG A 33 -8.09 5.67 7.01
N ASP A 34 -9.27 5.06 7.08
CA ASP A 34 -10.41 5.54 7.88
C ASP A 34 -10.07 5.63 9.38
N ASP A 35 -9.22 4.72 9.87
CA ASP A 35 -8.69 4.72 11.24
C ASP A 35 -7.52 5.71 11.47
N GLY A 36 -7.17 6.53 10.47
CA GLY A 36 -6.09 7.52 10.56
C GLY A 36 -4.68 6.91 10.54
N VAL A 37 -4.54 5.75 9.92
CA VAL A 37 -3.27 5.06 9.68
C VAL A 37 -2.88 5.20 8.21
N ALA A 38 -1.76 5.85 7.95
CA ALA A 38 -1.18 5.94 6.62
C ALA A 38 -0.61 4.57 6.25
N CYS A 39 -0.60 4.24 4.97
CA CYS A 39 0.04 3.02 4.48
C CYS A 39 1.06 3.37 3.40
N LEU A 40 2.24 2.75 3.50
CA LEU A 40 3.24 2.72 2.43
C LEU A 40 3.51 1.26 2.07
N CYS A 41 3.21 0.87 0.83
CA CYS A 41 3.37 -0.50 0.35
C CYS A 41 4.57 -0.59 -0.61
N LEU A 42 5.65 -1.23 -0.18
CA LEU A 42 6.84 -1.47 -1.01
C LEU A 42 6.88 -2.93 -1.46
N SER A 43 6.85 -3.13 -2.78
CA SER A 43 6.95 -4.45 -3.40
C SER A 43 8.36 -4.68 -3.92
N ILE A 44 9.10 -5.61 -3.33
CA ILE A 44 10.51 -5.86 -3.66
C ILE A 44 10.68 -7.21 -4.34
N GLY A 45 11.38 -7.26 -5.47
CA GLY A 45 11.59 -8.50 -6.24
C GLY A 45 10.30 -9.07 -6.81
N THR A 46 9.28 -8.23 -6.98
CA THR A 46 7.95 -8.65 -7.42
C THR A 46 7.92 -8.94 -8.92
N THR A 47 7.25 -10.02 -9.31
CA THR A 47 6.84 -10.27 -10.71
C THR A 47 5.38 -9.86 -10.96
N THR A 48 4.73 -9.29 -9.95
CA THR A 48 3.33 -8.87 -9.99
C THR A 48 3.19 -7.67 -10.93
N PRO A 49 2.31 -7.74 -11.94
CA PRO A 49 2.07 -6.63 -12.86
C PRO A 49 1.62 -5.38 -12.10
N SER A 50 2.03 -4.19 -12.57
CA SER A 50 1.63 -2.91 -11.96
C SER A 50 0.11 -2.77 -11.83
N GLU A 51 -0.65 -3.25 -12.82
CA GLU A 51 -2.12 -3.24 -12.78
C GLU A 51 -2.70 -4.07 -11.63
N ALA A 52 -2.02 -5.13 -11.21
CA ALA A 52 -2.44 -5.92 -10.05
C ALA A 52 -2.09 -5.18 -8.75
N LEU A 53 -0.92 -4.55 -8.67
CA LEU A 53 -0.56 -3.69 -7.53
C LEU A 53 -1.55 -2.54 -7.35
N ASP A 54 -2.01 -1.92 -8.45
CA ASP A 54 -3.05 -0.88 -8.43
C ASP A 54 -4.37 -1.39 -7.84
N ARG A 55 -4.79 -2.62 -8.16
CA ARG A 55 -6.01 -3.21 -7.60
C ARG A 55 -5.87 -3.49 -6.10
N VAL A 56 -4.70 -3.98 -5.68
CA VAL A 56 -4.41 -4.32 -4.28
C VAL A 56 -4.24 -3.08 -3.41
N PHE A 57 -3.38 -2.15 -3.82
CA PHE A 57 -2.99 -1.01 -2.99
C PHE A 57 -3.89 0.21 -3.17
N GLY A 58 -4.61 0.29 -4.30
CA GLY A 58 -5.63 1.30 -4.52
C GLY A 58 -5.10 2.72 -4.32
N SER A 59 -5.69 3.43 -3.34
CA SER A 59 -5.33 4.82 -3.03
C SER A 59 -4.16 4.98 -2.06
N ALA A 60 -3.60 3.88 -1.56
CA ALA A 60 -2.43 3.90 -0.69
C ALA A 60 -1.15 4.16 -1.50
N SER A 61 -0.24 4.93 -0.92
CA SER A 61 1.09 5.14 -1.50
C SER A 61 1.82 3.80 -1.66
N TYR A 62 2.24 3.48 -2.89
CA TYR A 62 2.98 2.25 -3.18
C TYR A 62 4.15 2.48 -4.13
N ALA A 63 5.14 1.58 -4.08
CA ALA A 63 6.25 1.53 -5.02
C ALA A 63 6.74 0.09 -5.20
N SER A 64 7.31 -0.21 -6.38
CA SER A 64 7.93 -1.51 -6.66
C SER A 64 9.33 -1.36 -7.23
N ALA A 65 10.21 -2.31 -6.91
CA ALA A 65 11.56 -2.41 -7.45
C ALA A 65 12.08 -3.85 -7.35
N ASP A 66 13.14 -4.17 -8.10
CA ASP A 66 13.79 -5.48 -7.98
C ASP A 66 14.59 -5.55 -6.67
N GLN A 67 15.22 -4.45 -6.27
CA GLN A 67 15.98 -4.34 -5.02
C GLN A 67 15.59 -3.10 -4.22
N LEU A 68 15.62 -3.21 -2.89
CA LEU A 68 15.31 -2.09 -1.98
C LEU A 68 16.23 -0.87 -2.21
N SER A 69 17.48 -1.10 -2.61
CA SER A 69 18.47 -0.06 -2.91
C SER A 69 18.01 0.91 -4.02
N GLU A 70 17.12 0.49 -4.91
CA GLU A 70 16.56 1.31 -5.98
C GLU A 70 15.47 2.28 -5.48
N LEU A 71 14.86 1.95 -4.34
CA LEU A 71 13.87 2.80 -3.66
C LEU A 71 14.52 3.72 -2.62
N SER A 72 15.64 3.30 -2.03
CA SER A 72 16.37 4.06 -1.01
C SER A 72 16.57 5.55 -1.34
N PRO A 73 16.95 5.97 -2.58
CA PRO A 73 17.14 7.38 -2.90
C PRO A 73 15.87 8.23 -2.84
N ARG A 74 14.70 7.60 -2.90
CA ARG A 74 13.38 8.25 -2.89
C ARG A 74 12.60 7.97 -1.61
N MET A 75 13.22 7.31 -0.62
CA MET A 75 12.53 6.83 0.58
C MET A 75 11.84 7.99 1.33
N ASP A 76 12.53 9.11 1.51
CA ASP A 76 11.95 10.29 2.17
C ASP A 76 10.68 10.78 1.47
N GLN A 77 10.68 10.82 0.14
CA GLN A 77 9.51 11.22 -0.65
C GLN A 77 8.36 10.22 -0.50
N LEU A 78 8.65 8.92 -0.50
CA LEU A 78 7.64 7.87 -0.35
C LEU A 78 6.96 7.94 1.03
N PHE A 79 7.76 8.10 2.09
CA PHE A 79 7.23 8.27 3.45
C PHE A 79 6.40 9.55 3.58
N LEU A 80 6.87 10.67 3.02
CA LEU A 80 6.12 11.93 3.06
C LEU A 80 4.80 11.85 2.30
N SER A 81 4.79 11.20 1.12
CA SER A 81 3.58 11.03 0.30
C SER A 81 2.52 10.22 1.06
N ALA A 82 2.91 9.07 1.64
CA ALA A 82 2.01 8.24 2.44
C ALA A 82 1.41 9.00 3.63
N LEU A 83 2.20 9.84 4.32
CA LEU A 83 1.71 10.66 5.42
C LEU A 83 0.78 11.79 4.95
N GLN A 84 1.03 12.37 3.78
CA GLN A 84 0.21 13.43 3.20
C GLN A 84 -1.17 12.92 2.77
N GLU A 85 -1.31 11.67 2.33
CA GLU A 85 -2.60 11.07 1.95
C GLU A 85 -3.64 11.16 3.08
N LEU A 86 -3.22 10.96 4.33
CA LEU A 86 -4.10 11.15 5.49
C LEU A 86 -4.55 12.61 5.68
N SER A 87 -3.68 13.57 5.35
CA SER A 87 -4.01 14.99 5.53
C SER A 87 -5.10 15.47 4.56
N VAL A 88 -5.20 14.85 3.38
CA VAL A 88 -6.20 15.17 2.35
C VAL A 88 -7.56 14.53 2.67
N SER A 89 -7.56 13.41 3.39
CA SER A 89 -8.77 12.64 3.69
C SER A 89 -9.50 13.05 4.97
N ASN A 90 -9.05 14.09 5.68
CA ASN A 90 -9.60 14.48 6.99
C ASN A 90 -10.56 15.69 6.96
N PRO A 91 -11.87 15.51 6.75
CA PRO A 91 -12.88 16.51 7.08
C PRO A 91 -13.48 16.33 8.50
N ARG A 92 -13.04 15.35 9.29
CA ARG A 92 -13.57 15.10 10.65
C ARG A 92 -12.43 14.77 11.62
N GLY A 93 -12.04 15.78 12.40
CA GLY A 93 -11.11 15.66 13.51
C GLY A 93 -11.48 14.60 14.56
N PRO A 94 -10.57 14.31 15.50
CA PRO A 94 -10.70 13.17 16.41
C PRO A 94 -11.99 13.25 17.23
N ARG A 95 -12.68 12.11 17.37
CA ARG A 95 -13.83 11.92 18.26
C ARG A 95 -13.42 11.94 19.73
#